data_AF-A0A5S4FPF0-F1
#
_entry.id   AF-A0A5S4FPF0-F1
#
_cell.length_a   1.000
_cell.length_b   1.000
_cell.length_c   1.000
_cell.angle_alpha   90.00
_cell.angle_beta   90.00
_cell.angle_gamma   90.00
#
_symmetry.space_group_name_H-M   'P 1'
#
loop_
_entity.id
_entity.type
_entity.pdbx_description
1 polymer ?
#
loop_
_entity_poly.entity_id
_entity_poly.type
_entity_poly.pdbx_seq_one_letter_code
_entity_poly.pdbx_strand_id
1 'polypeptide(L)'
;MLRGIFAGGLALAATGLVMTVGPAAHADLTAPYARAGAIVDANGKLGSGKNVLRSWRAGVGRYCVEVASKVDTSEALIQITPRQALRLPHIVYRSKSATCHHDNTISINVYNTSTGRLADGGFDLAIA
;
A
#
# COMPACT_ATOMS: atom_id res chain seq x y z
N MET A 1 63.69 -40.10 33.52
CA MET A 1 62.62 -39.09 33.69
C MET A 1 63.21 -37.73 33.29
N LEU A 2 62.44 -36.85 32.63
CA LEU A 2 62.82 -35.70 31.77
C LEU A 2 63.12 -36.13 30.32
N ARG A 3 62.59 -35.50 29.26
CA ARG A 3 61.69 -34.33 29.13
C ARG A 3 61.01 -34.44 27.76
N GLY A 4 59.71 -34.16 27.74
CA GLY A 4 58.83 -34.33 26.58
C GLY A 4 59.05 -33.31 25.46
N ILE A 5 58.62 -33.77 24.29
CA ILE A 5 58.43 -33.12 22.99
C ILE A 5 57.40 -31.99 23.12
N PHE A 6 57.50 -30.91 22.33
CA PHE A 6 56.46 -30.49 21.36
C PHE A 6 56.83 -29.17 20.67
N ALA A 7 57.02 -29.31 19.35
CA ALA A 7 57.01 -28.26 18.37
C ALA A 7 55.58 -27.84 18.04
N GLY A 8 55.42 -26.62 17.53
CA GLY A 8 54.45 -26.36 16.46
C GLY A 8 53.33 -25.35 16.77
N GLY A 9 53.31 -24.29 15.98
CA GLY A 9 52.07 -23.82 15.36
C GLY A 9 51.49 -22.52 15.90
N LEU A 10 51.85 -21.39 15.28
CA LEU A 10 50.99 -20.22 15.25
C LEU A 10 49.66 -20.58 14.55
N ALA A 11 48.54 -20.43 15.26
CA ALA A 11 47.22 -20.43 14.63
C ALA A 11 46.65 -19.01 14.70
N LEU A 12 46.73 -18.29 13.58
CA LEU A 12 45.96 -17.06 13.37
C LEU A 12 44.47 -17.43 13.35
N ALA A 13 43.73 -16.99 14.36
CA ALA A 13 42.28 -17.04 14.35
C ALA A 13 41.74 -15.93 13.43
N ALA A 14 41.56 -16.26 12.14
CA ALA A 14 40.79 -15.45 11.22
C ALA A 14 39.30 -15.66 11.52
N THR A 15 38.74 -14.86 12.42
CA THR A 15 37.29 -14.73 12.60
C THR A 15 36.72 -14.00 11.38
N GLY A 16 36.35 -14.78 10.37
CA GLY A 16 35.57 -14.29 9.24
C GLY A 16 34.23 -13.73 9.72
N LEU A 17 34.08 -12.41 9.68
CA LEU A 17 32.77 -11.77 9.74
C LEU A 17 31.98 -12.18 8.49
N VAL A 18 31.14 -13.20 8.64
CA VAL A 18 30.09 -13.48 7.67
C VAL A 18 29.05 -12.37 7.82
N MET A 19 29.20 -11.31 7.02
CA MET A 19 28.12 -10.33 6.86
C MET A 19 26.97 -11.04 6.15
N THR A 20 25.96 -11.44 6.92
CA THR A 20 24.68 -11.86 6.38
C THR A 20 24.08 -10.66 5.65
N VAL A 21 24.24 -10.62 4.33
CA VAL A 21 23.56 -9.67 3.47
C VAL A 21 22.09 -10.11 3.42
N GLY A 22 21.36 -9.80 4.49
CA GLY A 22 19.91 -9.87 4.47
C GLY A 22 19.40 -8.91 3.38
N PRO A 23 18.36 -9.27 2.61
CA PRO A 23 17.82 -8.36 1.62
C PRO A 23 17.48 -7.05 2.32
N ALA A 24 18.00 -5.93 1.80
CA ALA A 24 17.65 -4.61 2.30
C ALA A 24 16.12 -4.50 2.28
N ALA A 25 15.53 -4.37 3.46
CA ALA A 25 14.10 -4.11 3.58
C ALA A 25 13.83 -2.81 2.84
N HIS A 26 13.20 -2.90 1.66
CA HIS A 26 12.78 -1.73 0.91
C HIS A 26 11.67 -1.09 1.73
N ALA A 27 12.01 -0.05 2.48
CA ALA A 27 11.03 0.73 3.21
C ALA A 27 10.10 1.38 2.18
N ASP A 28 8.83 0.99 2.20
CA ASP A 28 7.82 1.58 1.34
C ASP A 28 7.59 3.02 1.78
N LEU A 29 8.10 3.97 1.00
CA LEU A 29 8.00 5.40 1.28
C LEU A 29 6.56 5.93 1.15
N THR A 30 5.69 5.24 0.42
CA THR A 30 4.33 5.70 0.13
C THR A 30 3.38 5.34 1.27
N ALA A 31 3.55 4.14 1.84
CA ALA A 31 2.74 3.68 2.96
C ALA A 31 3.52 2.66 3.82
N PRO A 32 4.40 3.11 4.72
CA PRO A 32 5.30 2.23 5.46
C PRO A 32 4.56 1.25 6.38
N TYR A 33 3.39 1.67 6.92
CA TYR A 33 2.57 0.86 7.83
C TYR A 33 1.24 0.39 7.23
N ALA A 34 0.81 0.93 6.08
CA ALA A 34 -0.43 0.48 5.47
C ALA A 34 -0.20 -0.80 4.66
N ARG A 35 -1.15 -1.75 4.74
CA ARG A 35 -1.16 -2.95 3.91
C ARG A 35 -1.41 -2.61 2.45
N ALA A 36 -2.16 -1.56 2.15
CA ALA A 36 -2.28 -1.00 0.81
C ALA A 36 -2.52 0.52 0.85
N GLY A 37 -2.24 1.20 -0.26
CA GLY A 37 -2.50 2.63 -0.40
C GLY A 37 -2.51 3.08 -1.85
N ALA A 38 -3.21 4.16 -2.14
CA ALA A 38 -3.28 4.74 -3.48
C ALA A 38 -3.48 6.25 -3.42
N ILE A 39 -2.83 6.95 -4.36
CA ILE A 39 -3.13 8.32 -4.73
C ILE A 39 -3.95 8.25 -6.02
N VAL A 40 -5.21 8.67 -5.96
CA VAL A 40 -6.14 8.62 -7.09
C VAL A 40 -6.39 10.05 -7.57
N ASP A 41 -6.17 10.28 -8.86
CA ASP A 41 -6.41 11.57 -9.49
C ASP A 41 -7.89 11.79 -9.78
N ALA A 42 -8.29 13.04 -10.05
CA ALA A 42 -9.69 13.39 -10.30
C ALA A 42 -10.30 12.68 -11.53
N ASN A 43 -9.48 12.29 -12.50
CA ASN A 43 -9.91 11.49 -13.66
C ASN A 43 -10.03 9.98 -13.34
N GLY A 44 -9.72 9.57 -12.11
CA GLY A 44 -9.76 8.21 -11.61
C GLY A 44 -8.50 7.38 -11.88
N LYS A 45 -7.47 7.96 -12.52
CA LYS A 45 -6.21 7.28 -12.76
C LYS A 45 -5.45 7.08 -11.44
N LEU A 46 -4.76 5.94 -11.33
CA LEU A 46 -3.85 5.66 -10.24
C LEU A 46 -2.55 6.44 -10.48
N GLY A 47 -2.27 7.42 -9.64
CA GLY A 47 -1.04 8.20 -9.69
C GLY A 47 0.15 7.42 -9.12
N SER A 48 -0.02 6.91 -7.90
CA SER A 48 0.93 6.02 -7.22
C SER A 48 0.17 5.11 -6.26
N GLY A 49 0.73 3.95 -5.92
CA GLY A 49 0.10 3.06 -4.95
C GLY A 49 0.96 1.88 -4.53
N LYS A 50 0.61 1.33 -3.37
CA LYS A 50 1.13 0.09 -2.79
C LYS A 50 0.00 -0.93 -2.76
N ASN A 51 0.23 -2.11 -3.32
CA ASN A 51 -0.73 -3.22 -3.31
C ASN A 51 -2.12 -2.85 -3.85
N VAL A 52 -2.17 -1.88 -4.76
CA VAL A 52 -3.34 -1.48 -5.56
C VAL A 52 -3.01 -1.79 -7.01
N LEU A 53 -3.87 -2.57 -7.66
CA LEU A 53 -3.65 -3.03 -9.03
C LEU A 53 -3.99 -1.93 -10.04
N ARG A 54 -5.10 -1.24 -9.81
CA ARG A 54 -5.56 -0.12 -10.63
C ARG A 54 -6.65 0.67 -9.94
N SER A 55 -6.89 1.87 -10.44
CA SER A 55 -8.09 2.65 -10.16
C SER A 55 -8.68 3.19 -11.45
N TRP A 56 -9.99 3.41 -11.45
CA TRP A 56 -10.69 4.04 -12.57
C TRP A 56 -11.90 4.81 -12.09
N ARG A 57 -12.36 5.74 -12.94
CA ARG A 57 -13.62 6.46 -12.76
C ARG A 57 -14.74 5.69 -13.45
N ALA A 58 -15.71 5.18 -12.69
CA ALA A 58 -16.90 4.50 -13.21
C ALA A 58 -18.00 5.47 -13.64
N GLY A 59 -17.92 6.74 -13.23
CA GLY A 59 -18.84 7.81 -13.60
C GLY A 59 -18.48 9.10 -12.88
N VAL A 60 -19.21 10.19 -13.13
CA VAL A 60 -18.95 11.48 -12.45
C VAL A 60 -19.01 11.29 -10.93
N GLY A 61 -17.91 11.62 -10.25
CA GLY A 61 -17.74 11.45 -8.81
C GLY A 61 -17.80 10.00 -8.33
N ARG A 62 -17.67 9.00 -9.20
CA ARG A 62 -17.71 7.57 -8.83
C ARG A 62 -16.43 6.89 -9.24
N TYR A 63 -15.77 6.28 -8.27
CA TYR A 63 -14.45 5.70 -8.42
C TYR A 63 -14.43 4.27 -7.92
N CYS A 64 -13.56 3.49 -8.55
CA CYS A 64 -13.27 2.13 -8.18
C CYS A 64 -11.78 1.98 -8.00
N VAL A 65 -11.39 1.31 -6.92
CA VAL A 65 -10.00 0.98 -6.62
C VAL A 65 -9.91 -0.52 -6.42
N GLU A 66 -9.13 -1.19 -7.26
CA GLU A 66 -8.91 -2.63 -7.17
C GLU A 66 -7.63 -2.91 -6.38
N VAL A 67 -7.80 -3.64 -5.28
CA VAL A 67 -6.72 -3.93 -4.34
C VAL A 67 -6.17 -5.32 -4.62
N ALA A 68 -4.86 -5.50 -4.48
CA ALA A 68 -4.23 -6.79 -4.68
C ALA A 68 -4.83 -7.83 -3.72
N SER A 69 -5.05 -9.05 -4.21
CA SER A 69 -5.74 -10.14 -3.48
C SER A 69 -5.13 -10.51 -2.13
N LYS A 70 -3.86 -10.19 -1.90
CA LYS A 70 -3.17 -10.39 -0.61
C LYS A 70 -3.63 -9.44 0.50
N VAL A 71 -4.42 -8.42 0.16
CA VAL A 71 -5.04 -7.49 1.12
C VAL A 71 -6.55 -7.64 1.00
N ASP A 72 -7.18 -8.13 2.05
CA ASP A 72 -8.63 -8.22 2.13
C ASP A 72 -9.22 -6.87 2.51
N THR A 73 -10.01 -6.30 1.60
CA THR A 73 -10.65 -4.99 1.79
C THR A 73 -11.91 -5.04 2.67
N SER A 74 -12.50 -6.22 2.85
CA SER A 74 -13.78 -6.37 3.55
C SER A 74 -13.66 -6.17 5.06
N GLU A 75 -12.53 -6.56 5.65
CA GLU A 75 -12.25 -6.43 7.09
C GLU A 75 -11.27 -5.29 7.42
N ALA A 76 -10.75 -4.59 6.41
CA ALA A 76 -9.74 -3.58 6.62
C ALA A 76 -10.30 -2.26 7.17
N LEU A 77 -9.46 -1.57 7.95
CA LEU A 77 -9.67 -0.17 8.28
C LEU A 77 -9.19 0.67 7.09
N ILE A 78 -10.10 1.44 6.52
CA ILE A 78 -9.85 2.24 5.33
C ILE A 78 -10.00 3.71 5.70
N GLN A 79 -8.97 4.49 5.41
CA GLN A 79 -8.97 5.94 5.53
C GLN A 79 -8.90 6.55 4.14
N ILE A 80 -9.72 7.58 3.91
CA ILE A 80 -9.70 8.37 2.68
C ILE A 80 -9.56 9.84 3.03
N THR A 81 -8.62 10.50 2.35
CA THR A 81 -8.36 11.93 2.52
C THR A 81 -8.67 12.66 1.21
N PRO A 82 -9.54 13.69 1.22
CA PRO A 82 -9.77 14.52 0.03
C PRO A 82 -8.52 15.31 -0.34
N ARG A 83 -8.23 15.42 -1.64
CA ARG A 83 -7.18 16.32 -2.14
C ARG A 83 -7.69 17.72 -2.50
N GLN A 84 -9.01 17.94 -2.43
CA GLN A 84 -9.68 19.20 -2.77
C GLN A 84 -10.76 19.49 -1.73
N ALA A 85 -10.75 20.68 -1.12
CA ALA A 85 -11.63 21.02 0.00
C ALA A 85 -13.14 20.92 -0.31
N LEU A 86 -13.52 21.18 -1.56
CA LEU A 86 -14.92 21.10 -2.02
C LEU A 86 -15.30 19.71 -2.55
N ARG A 87 -14.45 18.70 -2.37
CA ARG A 87 -14.66 17.33 -2.84
C ARG A 87 -14.54 16.38 -1.66
N LEU A 88 -15.66 15.86 -1.19
CA LEU A 88 -15.68 14.95 -0.05
C LEU A 88 -15.86 13.50 -0.54
N PRO A 89 -14.81 12.66 -0.45
CA PRO A 89 -14.89 11.26 -0.79
C PRO A 89 -15.55 10.45 0.34
N HIS A 90 -16.33 9.44 -0.03
CA HIS A 90 -16.99 8.50 0.87
C HIS A 90 -16.89 7.09 0.31
N ILE A 91 -16.54 6.13 1.19
CA ILE A 91 -16.58 4.71 0.85
C ILE A 91 -18.04 4.27 0.78
N VAL A 92 -18.44 3.75 -0.38
CA VAL A 92 -19.77 3.18 -0.59
C VAL A 92 -19.75 1.68 -0.32
N TYR A 93 -18.74 0.99 -0.84
CA TYR A 93 -18.56 -0.45 -0.69
C TYR A 93 -17.08 -0.78 -0.48
N ARG A 94 -16.81 -1.79 0.36
CA ARG A 94 -15.46 -2.31 0.68
C ARG A 94 -15.20 -3.68 0.05
N SER A 95 -15.97 -4.05 -0.96
CA SER A 95 -15.87 -5.30 -1.69
C SER A 95 -16.60 -5.15 -3.03
N LYS A 96 -16.91 -6.28 -3.68
CA LYS A 96 -17.63 -6.34 -4.95
C LYS A 96 -18.85 -5.42 -4.93
N SER A 97 -18.89 -4.51 -5.89
CA SER A 97 -20.03 -3.63 -6.11
C SER A 97 -20.56 -3.75 -7.53
N ALA A 98 -21.84 -3.47 -7.70
CA ALA A 98 -22.45 -3.34 -9.02
C ALA A 98 -21.88 -2.18 -9.85
N THR A 99 -21.09 -1.28 -9.25
CA THR A 99 -20.43 -0.17 -9.96
C THR A 99 -19.07 -0.60 -10.51
N CYS A 100 -18.33 -1.40 -9.75
CA CYS A 100 -16.96 -1.78 -10.10
C CYS A 100 -16.87 -3.13 -10.83
N HIS A 101 -17.88 -4.00 -10.72
CA HIS A 101 -17.94 -5.30 -11.41
C HIS A 101 -16.74 -6.24 -11.20
N HIS A 102 -15.87 -5.94 -10.24
CA HIS A 102 -14.67 -6.69 -9.91
C HIS A 102 -14.64 -7.01 -8.42
N ASP A 103 -14.06 -8.16 -8.08
CA ASP A 103 -13.87 -8.57 -6.69
C ASP A 103 -12.71 -7.78 -6.04
N ASN A 104 -12.67 -7.76 -4.72
CA ASN A 104 -11.68 -7.00 -3.92
C ASN A 104 -11.52 -5.53 -4.35
N THR A 105 -12.65 -4.88 -4.64
CA THR A 105 -12.70 -3.46 -5.00
C THR A 105 -13.26 -2.61 -3.88
N ILE A 106 -12.80 -1.37 -3.81
CA ILE A 106 -13.40 -0.33 -2.99
C ILE A 106 -14.12 0.63 -3.93
N SER A 107 -15.41 0.84 -3.69
CA SER A 107 -16.24 1.81 -4.41
C SER A 107 -16.31 3.11 -3.62
N ILE A 108 -16.01 4.22 -4.26
CA ILE A 108 -15.90 5.53 -3.62
C ILE A 108 -16.74 6.52 -4.40
N ASN A 109 -17.57 7.27 -3.69
CA ASN A 109 -18.27 8.43 -4.23
C ASN A 109 -17.59 9.71 -3.75
N VAL A 110 -17.52 10.72 -4.61
CA VAL A 110 -17.01 12.05 -4.29
C VAL A 110 -18.12 13.05 -4.52
N TYR A 111 -18.43 13.84 -3.49
CA TYR A 111 -19.49 14.84 -3.53
C TYR A 111 -18.91 16.25 -3.51
N ASN A 112 -19.56 17.15 -4.24
CA ASN A 112 -19.37 18.58 -4.06
C ASN A 112 -20.07 19.02 -2.78
N THR A 113 -19.33 19.54 -1.80
CA THR A 113 -19.89 19.96 -0.51
C THR A 113 -20.81 21.17 -0.61
N SER A 114 -20.67 22.00 -1.65
CA SER A 114 -21.54 23.16 -1.90
C SER A 114 -22.88 22.79 -2.55
N THR A 115 -22.91 21.75 -3.38
CA THR A 115 -24.12 21.39 -4.15
C THR A 115 -24.76 20.06 -3.72
N GLY A 116 -24.07 19.25 -2.91
CA GLY A 116 -24.50 17.90 -2.54
C GLY A 116 -24.52 16.89 -3.69
N ARG A 117 -24.06 17.27 -4.88
CA ARG A 117 -24.07 16.39 -6.08
C ARG A 117 -22.72 15.69 -6.23
N LEU A 118 -22.74 14.53 -6.89
CA LEU A 118 -21.51 13.85 -7.28
C LEU A 118 -20.66 14.76 -8.18
N ALA A 119 -19.36 14.78 -7.93
CA ALA A 119 -18.42 15.58 -8.70
C ALA A 119 -17.02 14.98 -8.66
N ASP A 120 -16.29 15.10 -9.77
CA ASP A 120 -14.94 14.55 -9.87
C ASP A 120 -13.97 15.25 -8.90
N GLY A 121 -13.18 14.47 -8.18
CA GLY A 121 -12.17 14.93 -7.23
C GLY A 121 -11.21 13.81 -6.87
N GLY A 122 -9.92 14.16 -6.77
CA GLY A 122 -8.88 13.21 -6.35
C GLY A 122 -8.88 12.98 -4.84
N PHE A 123 -8.32 11.86 -4.43
CA PHE A 123 -8.24 11.45 -3.03
C PHE A 123 -7.04 10.54 -2.79
N ASP A 124 -6.58 10.52 -1.54
CA ASP A 124 -5.61 9.56 -1.05
C ASP A 124 -6.33 8.47 -0.25
N LEU A 125 -5.93 7.23 -0.46
CA LEU A 125 -6.50 6.03 0.14
C LEU A 125 -5.41 5.30 0.92
N ALA A 126 -5.71 4.93 2.16
CA ALA A 126 -4.87 4.07 2.98
C ALA A 126 -5.69 2.93 3.58
N ILE A 127 -5.13 1.72 3.56
CA ILE A 127 -5.76 0.48 4.03
C ILE A 127 -4.82 -0.18 5.02
N ALA A 128 -5.26 -0.29 6.28
CA ALA A 128 -4.50 -0.89 7.37
C ALA A 128 -4.68 -2.41 7.44
#